data_AF-A0A484LXV0-F1
#
_entry.id   AF-A0A484LXV0-F1
#
_cell.length_a   1.000
_cell.length_b   1.000
_cell.length_c   1.000
_cell.angle_alpha   90.00
_cell.angle_beta   90.00
_cell.angle_gamma   90.00
#
_symmetry.space_group_name_H-M   'P 1'
#
loop_
_entity.id
_entity.type
_entity.pdbx_description
1 polymer ?
#
loop_
_entity_poly.entity_id
_entity_poly.type
_entity_poly.pdbx_seq_one_letter_code
_entity_poly.pdbx_strand_id
1 'polypeptide(L)'
;MKKIGDTLIPKDEDEYDEADIKKAQLNATAINFLYCAVNANDYQKISRCQTANQMWNKLMITYESMPQVRESKIDLLTHEYELFAMKENKLVEDMFGRFSNIVNDLDMLGKTLTDKELVRKIL
;
A
#
# COMPACT_ATOMS: atom_id res chain seq x y z
N MET A 1 10.36 -21.86 -11.57
CA MET A 1 10.15 -21.55 -13.01
C MET A 1 11.37 -22.02 -13.78
N LYS A 2 11.20 -22.60 -14.97
CA LYS A 2 12.28 -22.94 -15.90
C LYS A 2 12.35 -21.91 -17.03
N LYS A 3 13.56 -21.60 -17.50
CA LYS A 3 13.80 -20.67 -18.61
C LYS A 3 13.98 -21.47 -19.90
N ILE A 4 13.08 -21.27 -20.87
CA ILE A 4 13.20 -21.83 -22.22
C ILE A 4 13.31 -20.65 -23.19
N GLY A 5 14.50 -20.43 -23.75
CA GLY A 5 14.81 -19.20 -24.49
C GLY A 5 14.63 -17.97 -23.59
N ASP A 6 13.82 -17.00 -24.01
CA ASP A 6 13.48 -15.80 -23.21
C ASP A 6 12.20 -15.96 -22.37
N THR A 7 11.55 -17.12 -22.41
CA THR A 7 10.28 -17.36 -21.72
C THR A 7 10.49 -18.10 -20.41
N LEU A 8 9.88 -17.59 -19.33
CA LEU A 8 9.79 -18.26 -18.04
C LEU A 8 8.47 -19.02 -17.95
N ILE A 9 8.56 -20.33 -17.72
CA ILE A 9 7.38 -21.19 -17.52
C ILE A 9 7.42 -21.83 -16.13
N PRO A 10 6.26 -22.16 -15.53
CA PRO A 10 6.21 -22.97 -14.32
C PRO A 10 6.99 -24.28 -14.52
N LYS A 11 7.72 -24.70 -13.48
CA LYS A 11 8.32 -26.04 -13.47
C LYS A 11 7.19 -27.03 -13.16
N ASP A 12 7.28 -28.23 -13.71
CA ASP A 12 6.45 -29.34 -13.25
C ASP A 12 6.95 -29.81 -11.87
N GLU A 13 6.08 -30.39 -11.04
CA GLU A 13 6.47 -30.82 -9.67
C GLU A 13 7.64 -31.82 -9.67
N ASP A 14 7.70 -32.67 -10.70
CA ASP A 14 8.77 -33.66 -10.91
C ASP A 14 10.14 -33.02 -11.21
N GLU A 15 10.16 -31.73 -11.59
CA GLU A 15 11.37 -30.96 -11.90
C GLU A 15 11.79 -30.04 -10.75
N TYR A 16 11.12 -30.10 -9.61
CA TYR A 16 11.42 -29.24 -8.47
C TYR A 16 12.76 -29.62 -7.84
N ASP A 17 13.59 -28.60 -7.65
CA ASP A 17 14.76 -28.73 -6.79
C ASP A 17 14.38 -28.52 -5.32
N GLU A 18 15.34 -28.77 -4.42
CA GLU A 18 15.12 -28.61 -2.97
C GLU A 18 14.64 -27.19 -2.60
N ALA A 19 15.09 -26.17 -3.33
CA ALA A 19 14.70 -24.79 -3.08
C ALA A 19 13.25 -24.52 -3.51
N ASP A 20 12.81 -25.07 -4.64
CA ASP A 20 11.41 -25.01 -5.10
C ASP A 20 10.47 -25.69 -4.09
N ILE A 21 10.83 -26.89 -3.61
CA ILE A 21 10.06 -27.61 -2.58
C ILE A 21 9.95 -26.77 -1.32
N LYS A 22 11.07 -26.23 -0.82
CA LYS A 22 11.08 -25.38 0.38
C LYS A 22 10.21 -24.14 0.19
N LYS A 23 10.23 -23.51 -0.98
CA LYS A 23 9.38 -22.36 -1.29
C LYS A 23 7.90 -22.73 -1.30
N ALA A 24 7.53 -23.87 -1.89
CA ALA A 24 6.16 -24.37 -1.87
C ALA A 24 5.66 -24.65 -0.45
N GLN A 25 6.49 -25.28 0.39
CA GLN A 25 6.19 -25.53 1.80
C GLN A 25 5.99 -24.23 2.59
N LEU A 26 6.86 -23.24 2.40
CA LEU A 26 6.72 -21.93 3.04
C LEU A 26 5.44 -21.22 2.60
N ASN A 27 5.11 -21.27 1.32
CA ASN A 27 3.87 -20.70 0.81
C ASN A 27 2.64 -21.40 1.42
N ALA A 28 2.60 -22.74 1.45
CA ALA A 28 1.51 -23.49 2.07
C ALA A 28 1.37 -23.18 3.57
N THR A 29 2.49 -23.10 4.28
CA THR A 29 2.53 -22.72 5.69
C THR A 29 1.96 -21.31 5.91
N ALA A 30 2.36 -20.35 5.08
CA ALA A 30 1.85 -18.98 5.17
C ALA A 30 0.34 -18.89 4.84
N ILE A 31 -0.14 -19.64 3.85
CA ILE A 31 -1.58 -19.75 3.54
C ILE A 31 -2.35 -20.24 4.77
N ASN A 32 -1.85 -21.29 5.44
CA ASN A 32 -2.50 -21.83 6.63
C ASN A 32 -2.58 -20.78 7.76
N PHE A 33 -1.49 -20.05 8.02
CA PHE A 33 -1.51 -18.98 9.00
C PHE A 33 -2.49 -17.87 8.64
N LEU A 34 -2.56 -17.46 7.38
CA LEU A 34 -3.51 -16.45 6.93
C LEU A 34 -4.97 -16.90 7.12
N TYR A 35 -5.29 -18.16 6.82
CA TYR A 35 -6.63 -18.69 7.07
C TYR A 35 -6.99 -18.72 8.55
N CYS A 36 -6.05 -19.06 9.43
CA CYS A 36 -6.27 -19.04 10.88
C CYS A 36 -6.43 -17.63 11.44
N ALA A 37 -5.82 -16.62 10.82
CA ALA A 37 -5.81 -15.24 11.32
C ALA A 37 -7.08 -14.45 10.97
N VAL A 38 -7.80 -14.83 9.91
CA VAL A 38 -8.92 -14.05 9.38
C VAL A 38 -10.28 -14.57 9.86
N ASN A 39 -11.27 -13.67 9.91
CA ASN A 39 -12.67 -14.05 10.18
C ASN A 39 -13.34 -14.67 8.93
N ALA A 40 -14.57 -15.17 9.07
CA ALA A 40 -15.31 -15.83 7.99
C ALA A 40 -15.54 -14.93 6.75
N ASN A 41 -15.78 -13.64 6.94
CA ASN A 41 -15.99 -12.70 5.83
C ASN A 41 -14.69 -12.48 5.03
N ASP A 42 -13.57 -12.36 5.72
CA ASP A 42 -12.26 -12.18 5.11
C ASP A 42 -11.73 -13.45 4.47
N TYR A 43 -12.01 -14.60 5.07
CA TYR A 43 -11.76 -15.91 4.46
C TYR A 43 -12.40 -15.99 3.07
N GLN A 44 -13.68 -15.60 2.94
CA GLN A 44 -14.37 -15.63 1.64
C GLN A 44 -13.67 -14.75 0.59
N LYS A 45 -13.14 -13.59 0.98
CA LYS A 45 -12.44 -12.67 0.06
C LYS A 45 -11.13 -13.23 -0.48
N ILE A 46 -10.40 -14.01 0.32
CA ILE A 46 -9.08 -14.55 -0.02
C ILE A 46 -9.09 -16.01 -0.48
N SER A 47 -10.21 -16.74 -0.28
CA SER A 47 -10.35 -18.18 -0.57
C SER A 47 -10.00 -18.60 -2.01
N ARG A 48 -10.11 -17.67 -2.98
CA ARG A 48 -9.79 -17.92 -4.40
C ARG A 48 -8.35 -17.58 -4.79
N CYS A 49 -7.55 -17.05 -3.87
CA CYS A 49 -6.14 -16.76 -4.11
C CYS A 49 -5.31 -18.05 -4.07
N GLN A 50 -4.34 -18.17 -4.97
CA GLN A 50 -3.51 -19.37 -5.13
C GLN A 50 -2.22 -19.33 -4.30
N THR A 51 -1.80 -18.14 -3.86
CA THR A 51 -0.55 -17.96 -3.09
C THR A 51 -0.81 -17.11 -1.86
N ALA A 52 0.01 -17.31 -0.82
CA ALA A 52 -0.04 -16.48 0.38
C ALA A 52 0.16 -15.00 0.04
N ASN A 53 1.02 -14.68 -0.93
CA ASN A 53 1.23 -13.33 -1.41
C ASN A 53 -0.05 -12.71 -2.00
N GLN A 54 -0.79 -13.46 -2.82
CA GLN A 54 -2.07 -12.97 -3.37
C GLN A 54 -3.10 -12.75 -2.26
N MET A 55 -3.19 -13.65 -1.28
CA MET A 55 -4.09 -13.52 -0.12
C MET A 55 -3.75 -12.25 0.68
N TRP A 56 -2.47 -12.08 1.03
CA TRP A 56 -1.97 -10.92 1.78
C TRP A 56 -2.25 -9.61 1.03
N ASN A 57 -1.91 -9.53 -0.26
CA ASN A 57 -2.15 -8.33 -1.06
C ASN A 57 -3.64 -7.98 -1.15
N LYS A 58 -4.51 -8.99 -1.22
CA LYS A 58 -5.96 -8.74 -1.26
C LYS A 58 -6.51 -8.22 0.07
N LEU A 59 -6.00 -8.71 1.20
CA LEU A 59 -6.31 -8.16 2.52
C LEU A 59 -5.81 -6.72 2.64
N MET A 60 -4.55 -6.45 2.23
CA MET A 60 -3.99 -5.11 2.21
C MET A 60 -4.82 -4.14 1.37
N ILE A 61 -5.22 -4.51 0.15
CA ILE A 61 -6.11 -3.71 -0.70
C ILE A 61 -7.41 -3.38 0.02
N THR A 62 -8.00 -4.39 0.68
CA THR A 62 -9.33 -4.27 1.30
C THR A 62 -9.32 -3.35 2.52
N TYR A 63 -8.22 -3.33 3.27
CA TYR A 63 -8.16 -2.66 4.57
C TYR A 63 -7.30 -1.40 4.59
N GLU A 64 -6.24 -1.33 3.80
CA GLU A 64 -5.22 -0.29 3.90
C GLU A 64 -5.04 0.55 2.62
N SER A 65 -5.83 0.24 1.57
CA SER A 65 -5.53 0.60 0.18
C SER A 65 -4.15 0.09 -0.25
N MET A 66 -3.89 -0.04 -1.55
CA MET A 66 -2.56 -0.53 -1.96
C MET A 66 -1.47 0.45 -1.54
N PRO A 67 -0.27 -0.01 -1.10
CA PRO A 67 0.84 0.87 -0.77
C PRO A 67 1.12 1.91 -1.85
N GLN A 68 1.03 1.55 -3.14
CA GLN A 68 1.20 2.52 -4.23
C GLN A 68 0.08 3.56 -4.32
N VAL A 69 -1.15 3.23 -3.91
CA VAL A 69 -2.25 4.21 -3.84
C VAL A 69 -2.02 5.15 -2.66
N ARG A 70 -1.54 4.63 -1.52
CA ARG A 70 -1.12 5.44 -0.38
C ARG A 70 0.01 6.39 -0.78
N GLU A 71 1.07 5.88 -1.39
CA GLU A 71 2.20 6.67 -1.90
C GLU A 71 1.73 7.71 -2.92
N SER A 72 0.92 7.32 -3.91
CA SER A 72 0.37 8.26 -4.90
C SER A 72 -0.45 9.38 -4.24
N LYS A 73 -1.20 9.07 -3.17
CA LYS A 73 -1.95 10.07 -2.40
C LYS A 73 -1.01 10.98 -1.60
N ILE A 74 0.05 10.43 -1.01
CA ILE A 74 1.10 11.20 -0.32
C ILE A 74 1.78 12.15 -1.31
N ASP A 75 2.15 11.67 -2.50
CA ASP A 75 2.80 12.48 -3.54
C ASP A 75 1.90 13.61 -4.01
N LEU A 76 0.62 13.32 -4.28
CA LEU A 76 -0.37 14.32 -4.66
C LEU A 76 -0.52 15.40 -3.58
N LEU A 77 -0.72 15.01 -2.32
CA LEU A 77 -0.89 15.94 -1.20
C LEU A 77 0.40 16.72 -0.92
N THR A 78 1.57 16.09 -1.07
CA THR A 78 2.87 16.77 -0.96
C THR A 78 2.99 17.83 -2.04
N HIS A 79 2.60 17.52 -3.26
CA HIS A 79 2.61 18.48 -4.36
C HIS A 79 1.61 19.64 -4.13
N GLU A 80 0.39 19.34 -3.66
CA GLU A 80 -0.59 20.36 -3.28
C GLU A 80 -0.08 21.25 -2.15
N TYR A 81 0.61 20.68 -1.16
CA TYR A 81 1.28 21.41 -0.09
C TYR A 81 2.40 22.30 -0.63
N GLU A 82 3.28 21.78 -1.50
CA GLU A 82 4.39 22.54 -2.09
C GLU A 82 3.90 23.70 -2.95
N LEU A 83 2.80 23.52 -3.69
CA LEU A 83 2.15 24.56 -4.49
C LEU A 83 1.16 25.41 -3.69
N PHE A 84 0.96 25.14 -2.40
CA PHE A 84 -0.04 25.84 -1.61
C PHE A 84 0.22 27.35 -1.60
N ALA A 85 -0.82 28.11 -1.88
CA ALA A 85 -0.81 29.57 -1.87
C ALA A 85 -2.17 30.10 -1.42
N MET A 86 -2.15 31.29 -0.82
CA MET A 86 -3.37 32.05 -0.56
C MET A 86 -3.96 32.47 -1.91
N LYS A 87 -5.26 32.21 -2.09
CA LYS A 87 -5.99 32.64 -3.29
C LYS A 87 -6.42 34.09 -3.10
N GLU A 88 -6.43 34.85 -4.19
CA GLU A 88 -6.96 36.21 -4.19
C GLU A 88 -8.44 36.22 -3.79
N ASN A 89 -8.86 37.24 -3.03
CA ASN A 89 -10.25 37.44 -2.59
C ASN A 89 -10.82 36.32 -1.70
N LYS A 90 -9.98 35.54 -1.03
CA LYS A 90 -10.37 34.54 -0.03
C LYS A 90 -10.07 35.02 1.38
N LEU A 91 -10.87 34.59 2.35
CA LEU A 91 -10.62 34.88 3.76
C LEU A 91 -9.40 34.10 4.26
N VAL A 92 -8.73 34.64 5.27
CA VAL A 92 -7.60 33.97 5.94
C VAL A 92 -8.06 32.63 6.55
N GLU A 93 -9.28 32.57 7.08
CA GLU A 93 -9.89 31.33 7.59
C GLU A 93 -10.01 30.24 6.52
N ASP A 94 -10.43 30.60 5.30
CA ASP A 94 -10.48 29.67 4.17
C ASP A 94 -9.09 29.14 3.79
N MET A 95 -8.06 29.97 3.98
CA MET A 95 -6.68 29.57 3.74
C MET A 95 -6.24 28.55 4.79
N PHE A 96 -6.42 28.84 6.08
CA PHE A 96 -6.08 27.93 7.16
C PHE A 96 -6.84 26.61 7.06
N GLY A 97 -8.14 26.62 6.78
CA GLY A 97 -8.93 25.40 6.64
C GLY A 97 -8.39 24.46 5.55
N ARG A 98 -8.04 25.00 4.37
CA ARG A 98 -7.42 24.20 3.29
C ARG A 98 -6.04 23.68 3.69
N PHE A 99 -5.23 24.52 4.31
CA PHE A 99 -3.88 24.15 4.74
C PHE A 99 -3.92 23.03 5.78
N SER A 100 -4.75 23.19 6.82
CA SER A 100 -4.95 22.17 7.86
C SER A 100 -5.45 20.86 7.29
N ASN A 101 -6.36 20.87 6.31
CA ASN A 101 -6.82 19.62 5.68
C ASN A 101 -5.67 18.87 5.00
N ILE A 102 -4.82 19.55 4.23
CA ILE A 102 -3.67 18.92 3.55
C ILE A 102 -2.69 18.34 4.58
N VAL A 103 -2.35 19.12 5.61
CA VAL A 103 -1.40 18.70 6.66
C VAL A 103 -1.94 17.51 7.46
N ASN A 104 -3.21 17.55 7.85
CA ASN A 104 -3.84 16.46 8.60
C ASN A 104 -3.92 15.17 7.76
N ASP A 105 -4.29 15.28 6.49
CA ASP A 105 -4.35 14.13 5.60
C ASP A 105 -2.95 13.50 5.37
N LEU A 106 -1.90 14.32 5.26
CA LEU A 106 -0.52 13.84 5.20
C LEU A 106 -0.09 13.13 6.49
N ASP A 107 -0.44 13.68 7.65
CA ASP A 107 -0.13 13.09 8.95
C ASP A 107 -0.84 11.74 9.15
N MET A 108 -2.13 11.65 8.78
CA MET A 108 -2.89 10.39 8.79
C MET A 108 -2.30 9.31 7.89
N LEU A 109 -1.57 9.70 6.84
CA LEU A 109 -0.88 8.78 5.94
C LEU A 109 0.56 8.46 6.38
N GLY A 110 1.00 8.99 7.53
CA GLY A 110 2.31 8.75 8.12
C GLY A 110 3.40 9.71 7.68
N LYS A 111 3.04 10.83 7.02
CA LYS A 111 3.98 11.90 6.63
C LYS A 111 3.75 13.15 7.47
N THR A 112 4.37 13.18 8.64
CA THR A 112 4.31 14.33 9.54
C THR A 112 5.27 15.44 9.09
N LEU A 113 4.75 16.67 8.98
CA LEU A 113 5.54 17.87 8.69
C LEU A 113 5.93 18.56 10.00
N THR A 114 7.15 19.08 10.07
CA THR A 114 7.65 19.82 11.24
C THR A 114 7.06 21.22 11.33
N ASP A 115 6.97 21.78 12.53
CA ASP A 115 6.53 23.17 12.75
C ASP A 115 7.29 24.18 11.88
N LYS A 116 8.59 23.95 11.68
CA LYS A 116 9.43 24.80 10.84
C LYS A 116 8.99 24.76 9.37
N GLU A 117 8.61 23.60 8.85
CA GLU A 117 8.12 23.45 7.49
C GLU A 117 6.75 24.12 7.33
N LEU A 118 5.87 23.93 8.30
CA LEU A 118 4.53 24.53 8.31
C LEU A 118 4.60 26.06 8.34
N VAL A 119 5.39 26.61 9.26
CA VAL A 119 5.55 28.07 9.42
C VAL A 119 6.15 28.70 8.17
N ARG A 120 7.19 28.07 7.58
CA ARG A 120 7.81 28.54 6.33
C ARG A 120 6.83 28.60 5.16
N LYS A 121 5.74 27.84 5.20
CA LYS A 121 4.78 27.78 4.10
C LYS A 121 3.67 28.83 4.22
N ILE A 122 3.43 29.33 5.43
CA ILE A 122 2.39 30.34 5.72
C ILE A 122 2.97 31.77 5.72
N LEU A 123 4.21 31.95 6.21
CA LEU A 123 4.92 33.24 6.27
C LEU A 123 5.70 33.53 4.97
#